data_AF-A0A7X1YAB1-F1
#
_entry.id   AF-A0A7X1YAB1-F1
#
_cell.length_a   1.000
_cell.length_b   1.000
_cell.length_c   1.000
_cell.angle_alpha   90.00
_cell.angle_beta   90.00
_cell.angle_gamma   90.00
#
_symmetry.space_group_name_H-M   'P 1'
#
loop_
_entity.id
_entity.type
_entity.pdbx_description
1 polymer ?
#
loop_
_entity_poly.entity_id
_entity_poly.type
_entity_poly.pdbx_seq_one_letter_code
_entity_poly.pdbx_strand_id
1 'polypeptide(L)'
;MMEDFELLDRLKKHEAFGVSTVQRIASFGYQRAVDTINRLEAGGVIQANEASSQWNMVSPKAELLALYEQRKAALQEFENLPSQGVEPLILMDVPKGWAGATNRVLIVGQETLGWDFAPGDYYEWPYPPISSLEDFLGFPDSVGAMMHGYKMFEFARHQPGNVNSPFWRAYRQVREAVGDDPVGFDTKVLYTNLFKTAVDGTSIVKNGTTDEADNIWRASAQLLTREIELLQPDAVVFFTGPDYDRYLELEFPGLGWTPIGEHAQRSFAKLNHSALPAKSYRTYHPGYLSRGNWHLVEDICAALV
;
A
#
# COMPACT_ATOMS: atom_id res chain seq x y z
N MET A 1 16.94 -8.08 17.27
CA MET A 1 15.92 -7.11 16.80
C MET A 1 16.19 -5.68 17.28
N MET A 2 16.60 -5.42 18.52
CA MET A 2 16.87 -4.04 19.00
C MET A 2 18.13 -3.38 18.38
N GLU A 3 19.19 -4.16 18.08
CA GLU A 3 20.44 -3.64 17.50
C GLU A 3 20.30 -3.15 16.05
N ASP A 4 19.39 -3.74 15.26
CA ASP A 4 19.25 -3.40 13.84
C ASP A 4 18.55 -2.05 13.65
N PHE A 5 17.54 -1.74 14.46
CA PHE A 5 16.87 -0.43 14.39
C PHE A 5 17.84 0.72 14.70
N GLU A 6 18.68 0.56 15.72
CA GLU A 6 19.69 1.57 16.06
C GLU A 6 20.77 1.69 14.98
N LEU A 7 21.21 0.57 14.42
CA LEU A 7 22.12 0.55 13.27
C LEU A 7 21.50 1.28 12.07
N LEU A 8 20.26 0.97 11.70
CA LEU A 8 19.56 1.57 10.56
C LEU A 8 19.34 3.08 10.75
N ASP A 9 18.96 3.53 11.95
CA ASP A 9 18.82 4.97 12.24
C ASP A 9 20.14 5.73 12.05
N ARG A 10 21.26 5.09 12.41
CA ARG A 10 22.60 5.64 12.23
C ARG A 10 23.05 5.58 10.77
N LEU A 11 22.72 4.50 10.04
CA LEU A 11 23.03 4.35 8.61
C LEU A 11 22.26 5.32 7.72
N LYS A 12 21.03 5.71 8.08
CA LYS A 12 20.25 6.75 7.36
C LYS A 12 20.95 8.11 7.25
N LYS A 13 21.98 8.37 8.07
CA LYS A 13 22.80 9.59 8.02
C LYS A 13 23.91 9.53 6.97
N HIS A 14 24.07 8.37 6.32
CA HIS A 14 25.05 8.13 5.27
C HIS A 14 24.31 7.96 3.94
N GLU A 15 24.73 8.70 2.93
CA GLU A 15 24.22 8.55 1.56
C GLU A 15 24.54 7.15 1.01
N ALA A 16 25.75 6.66 1.32
CA ALA A 16 26.23 5.32 1.04
C ALA A 16 27.13 4.83 2.19
N PHE A 17 27.21 3.53 2.42
CA PHE A 17 28.05 2.93 3.46
C PHE A 17 28.63 1.58 3.02
N GLY A 18 29.82 1.24 3.52
CA GLY A 18 30.44 -0.07 3.31
C GLY A 18 30.47 -0.93 4.59
N VAL A 19 30.99 -2.16 4.49
CA VAL A 19 31.17 -3.09 5.62
C VAL A 19 31.90 -2.41 6.80
N SER A 20 32.94 -1.63 6.52
CA SER A 20 33.71 -0.91 7.53
C SER A 20 32.89 0.13 8.30
N THR A 21 31.91 0.75 7.63
CA THR A 21 30.99 1.71 8.26
C THR A 21 30.05 1.00 9.22
N VAL A 22 29.51 -0.16 8.82
CA VAL A 22 28.68 -1.01 9.69
C VAL A 22 29.46 -1.52 10.90
N GLN A 23 30.70 -2.00 10.70
CA GLN A 23 31.58 -2.42 11.79
C GLN A 23 31.79 -1.30 12.81
N ARG A 24 32.06 -0.08 12.34
CA ARG A 24 32.29 1.08 13.21
C ARG A 24 31.01 1.53 13.94
N ILE A 25 29.88 1.56 13.26
CA ILE A 25 28.62 2.03 13.83
C ILE A 25 28.12 1.03 14.89
N ALA A 26 28.04 -0.24 14.54
CA ALA A 26 27.51 -1.29 15.41
C ALA A 26 28.55 -1.91 16.35
N SER A 27 29.82 -1.52 16.25
CA SER A 27 30.94 -2.18 16.94
C SER A 27 31.03 -3.69 16.63
N PHE A 28 30.68 -4.08 15.40
CA PHE A 28 30.68 -5.47 14.96
C PHE A 28 32.06 -5.93 14.47
N GLY A 29 32.36 -7.21 14.69
CA GLY A 29 33.41 -7.90 13.95
C GLY A 29 33.06 -8.02 12.46
N TYR A 30 34.07 -8.21 11.61
CA TYR A 30 33.91 -8.20 10.14
C TYR A 30 32.82 -9.16 9.65
N GLN A 31 32.87 -10.43 10.07
CA GLN A 31 31.90 -11.43 9.62
C GLN A 31 30.46 -11.05 10.00
N ARG A 32 30.23 -10.59 11.23
CA ARG A 32 28.90 -10.16 11.68
C ARG A 32 28.40 -8.94 10.90
N ALA A 33 29.28 -8.02 10.51
CA ALA A 33 28.90 -6.89 9.66
C ALA A 33 28.51 -7.33 8.25
N VAL A 34 29.25 -8.27 7.66
CA VAL A 34 28.92 -8.88 6.35
C VAL A 34 27.58 -9.62 6.41
N ASP A 35 27.39 -10.47 7.41
CA ASP A 35 26.13 -11.22 7.59
C ASP A 35 24.94 -10.28 7.79
N THR A 36 25.15 -9.17 8.51
CA THR A 36 24.14 -8.12 8.69
C THR A 36 23.79 -7.42 7.39
N ILE A 37 24.80 -7.02 6.60
CA ILE A 37 24.58 -6.43 5.27
C ILE A 37 23.83 -7.39 4.37
N ASN A 38 24.28 -8.64 4.25
CA ASN A 38 23.62 -9.65 3.41
C ASN A 38 22.16 -9.85 3.80
N ARG A 39 21.87 -9.85 5.11
CA ARG A 39 20.49 -9.96 5.61
C ARG A 39 19.65 -8.72 5.34
N LEU A 40 20.20 -7.52 5.53
CA LEU A 40 19.51 -6.25 5.26
C LEU A 40 19.25 -6.07 3.77
N GLU A 41 20.20 -6.47 2.92
CA GLU A 41 20.08 -6.46 1.46
C GLU A 41 19.06 -7.49 0.99
N ALA A 42 19.11 -8.73 1.51
CA ALA A 42 18.08 -9.74 1.24
C ALA A 42 16.68 -9.32 1.73
N GLY A 43 16.61 -8.48 2.77
CA GLY A 43 15.37 -7.89 3.28
C GLY A 43 14.92 -6.63 2.55
N GLY A 44 15.63 -6.18 1.51
CA GLY A 44 15.29 -4.97 0.75
C GLY A 44 15.43 -3.66 1.53
N VAL A 45 16.15 -3.65 2.65
CA VAL A 45 16.35 -2.45 3.47
C VAL A 45 17.46 -1.56 2.90
N ILE A 46 18.41 -2.19 2.21
CA ILE A 46 19.59 -1.56 1.63
C ILE A 46 19.83 -2.18 0.24
N GLN A 47 20.43 -1.43 -0.67
CA GLN A 47 20.78 -1.92 -2.02
C GLN A 47 22.26 -1.68 -2.31
N ALA A 48 22.95 -2.65 -2.90
CA ALA A 48 24.31 -2.47 -3.37
C ALA A 48 24.37 -1.46 -4.52
N ASN A 49 25.37 -0.60 -4.47
CA ASN A 49 25.74 0.30 -5.55
C ASN A 49 26.82 -0.39 -6.40
N GLU A 50 26.43 -0.83 -7.60
CA GLU A 50 27.28 -1.57 -8.54
C GLU A 50 28.59 -0.83 -8.90
N ALA A 51 28.61 0.51 -8.77
CA ALA A 51 29.77 1.32 -9.10
C ALA A 51 30.76 1.53 -7.94
N SER A 52 30.40 1.26 -6.68
CA SER A 52 31.20 1.70 -5.52
C SER A 52 31.45 0.66 -4.42
N SER A 53 30.97 -0.59 -4.56
CA SER A 53 31.08 -1.61 -3.51
C SER A 53 30.56 -1.12 -2.13
N GLN A 54 29.59 -0.21 -2.17
CA GLN A 54 28.89 0.36 -1.03
C GLN A 54 27.39 0.07 -1.16
N TRP A 55 26.65 0.26 -0.08
CA TRP A 55 25.21 0.11 -0.03
C TRP A 55 24.55 1.44 0.30
N ASN A 56 23.37 1.66 -0.26
CA ASN A 56 22.50 2.78 0.05
C ASN A 56 21.28 2.28 0.82
N MET A 57 20.70 3.11 1.68
CA MET A 57 19.39 2.81 2.24
C MET A 57 18.34 2.77 1.11
N VAL A 58 17.57 1.69 1.04
CA VAL A 58 16.36 1.69 0.22
C VAL A 58 15.34 2.57 0.92
N SER A 59 14.78 3.52 0.19
CA SER A 59 13.66 4.33 0.66
C SER A 59 12.43 3.87 -0.12
N PRO A 60 11.58 3.00 0.46
CA PRO A 60 10.35 2.58 -0.21
C PRO A 60 9.49 3.77 -0.64
N LYS A 61 9.55 4.88 0.10
CA LYS A 61 8.92 6.15 -0.28
C LYS A 61 9.47 6.73 -1.59
N ALA A 62 10.79 6.73 -1.79
CA ALA A 62 11.40 7.27 -3.01
C ALA A 62 11.13 6.37 -4.21
N GLU A 63 11.13 5.04 -4.01
CA GLU A 63 10.79 4.08 -5.06
C GLU A 63 9.31 4.16 -5.44
N LEU A 64 8.41 4.29 -4.47
CA LEU A 64 6.99 4.55 -4.74
C LEU A 64 6.80 5.87 -5.49
N LEU A 65 7.47 6.95 -5.08
CA LEU A 65 7.43 8.23 -5.79
C LEU A 65 7.84 8.04 -7.26
N ALA A 66 8.94 7.36 -7.53
CA ALA A 66 9.40 7.09 -8.90
C ALA A 66 8.41 6.22 -9.68
N LEU A 67 7.86 5.16 -9.06
CA LEU A 67 6.83 4.31 -9.66
C LEU A 67 5.58 5.13 -10.04
N TYR A 68 5.16 6.04 -9.17
CA TYR A 68 3.98 6.87 -9.38
C TYR A 68 4.20 7.95 -10.43
N GLU A 69 5.38 8.56 -10.49
CA GLU A 69 5.74 9.49 -11.57
C GLU A 69 5.79 8.78 -12.92
N GLN A 70 6.38 7.59 -12.97
CA GLN A 70 6.34 6.75 -14.18
C GLN A 70 4.90 6.42 -14.58
N ARG A 71 4.04 6.12 -13.60
CA ARG A 71 2.63 5.82 -13.87
C ARG A 71 1.87 7.04 -14.40
N LYS A 72 2.08 8.21 -13.81
CA LYS A 72 1.49 9.46 -14.29
C LYS A 72 1.91 9.75 -15.73
N ALA A 73 3.20 9.63 -16.05
CA ALA A 73 3.69 9.81 -17.41
C ALA A 73 3.03 8.83 -18.38
N ALA A 74 2.93 7.54 -18.01
CA ALA A 74 2.22 6.55 -18.82
C ALA A 74 0.76 6.94 -19.06
N LEU A 75 0.02 7.39 -18.03
CA LEU A 75 -1.38 7.80 -18.17
C LEU A 75 -1.59 8.96 -19.15
N GLN A 76 -0.62 9.87 -19.30
CA GLN A 76 -0.68 10.94 -20.30
C GLN A 76 -0.64 10.41 -21.75
N GLU A 77 -0.14 9.19 -21.95
CA GLU A 77 -0.06 8.51 -23.24
C GLU A 77 -1.27 7.60 -23.51
N PHE A 78 -2.16 7.38 -22.52
CA PHE A 78 -3.32 6.50 -22.70
C PHE A 78 -4.36 7.16 -23.61
N GLU A 79 -4.54 6.58 -24.80
CA GLU A 79 -5.69 6.89 -25.64
C GLU A 79 -6.98 6.43 -24.96
N ASN A 80 -8.01 7.29 -24.95
CA ASN A 80 -9.35 6.99 -24.43
C ASN A 80 -9.43 6.74 -22.92
N LEU A 81 -8.53 7.32 -22.13
CA LEU A 81 -8.73 7.41 -20.68
C LEU A 81 -10.01 8.24 -20.41
N PRO A 82 -10.99 7.72 -19.67
CA PRO A 82 -12.17 8.52 -19.33
C PRO A 82 -11.70 9.75 -18.54
N SER A 83 -11.99 10.94 -19.03
CA SER A 83 -11.55 12.19 -18.39
C SER A 83 -12.63 12.80 -17.49
N GLN A 84 -13.91 12.59 -17.84
CA GLN A 84 -15.01 13.14 -17.08
C GLN A 84 -15.36 12.28 -15.87
N GLY A 85 -15.46 12.91 -14.69
CA GLY A 85 -15.90 12.25 -13.46
C GLY A 85 -14.87 11.34 -12.79
N VAL A 86 -13.70 11.13 -13.42
CA VAL A 86 -12.66 10.27 -12.85
C VAL A 86 -11.85 11.04 -11.80
N GLU A 87 -11.77 10.44 -10.62
CA GLU A 87 -11.06 11.01 -9.48
C GLU A 87 -9.52 10.92 -9.64
N PRO A 88 -8.75 11.69 -8.85
CA PRO A 88 -7.31 11.53 -8.76
C PRO A 88 -6.92 10.13 -8.27
N LEU A 89 -5.67 9.72 -8.52
CA LEU A 89 -5.18 8.44 -8.03
C LEU A 89 -4.88 8.48 -6.52
N ILE A 90 -5.26 7.43 -5.78
CA ILE A 90 -4.72 7.16 -4.44
C ILE A 90 -3.30 6.63 -4.53
N LEU A 91 -2.36 7.40 -3.99
CA LEU A 91 -0.93 7.11 -4.01
C LEU A 91 -0.43 7.04 -2.55
N MET A 92 0.21 5.94 -2.17
CA MET A 92 0.61 5.73 -0.78
C MET A 92 1.81 6.60 -0.40
N ASP A 93 1.85 7.04 0.86
CA ASP A 93 3.06 7.50 1.53
C ASP A 93 3.51 6.45 2.55
N VAL A 94 4.83 6.25 2.64
CA VAL A 94 5.41 5.23 3.53
C VAL A 94 5.95 5.89 4.81
N PRO A 95 5.43 5.54 5.99
CA PRO A 95 5.93 6.05 7.26
C PRO A 95 7.31 5.50 7.56
N LYS A 96 8.08 6.22 8.38
CA LYS A 96 9.48 5.89 8.69
C LYS A 96 9.64 4.51 9.35
N GLY A 97 8.63 4.06 10.11
CA GLY A 97 8.63 2.77 10.78
C GLY A 97 8.48 1.56 9.85
N TRP A 98 7.97 1.72 8.62
CA TRP A 98 7.66 0.60 7.73
C TRP A 98 8.87 -0.27 7.42
N ALA A 99 9.99 0.33 7.00
CA ALA A 99 11.15 -0.43 6.51
C ALA A 99 11.79 -1.34 7.58
N GLY A 100 11.68 -0.97 8.86
CA GLY A 100 12.22 -1.77 9.96
C GLY A 100 11.20 -2.67 10.65
N ALA A 101 9.90 -2.47 10.42
CA ALA A 101 8.86 -3.19 11.12
C ALA A 101 8.79 -4.66 10.71
N THR A 102 8.41 -5.52 11.66
CA THR A 102 8.01 -6.91 11.43
C THR A 102 6.50 -7.03 11.47
N ASN A 103 5.93 -8.00 10.74
CA ASN A 103 4.48 -8.20 10.59
C ASN A 103 3.82 -7.03 9.85
N ARG A 104 4.45 -6.61 8.75
CA ARG A 104 3.96 -5.54 7.86
C ARG A 104 2.75 -6.04 7.08
N VAL A 105 1.65 -5.30 7.15
CA VAL A 105 0.42 -5.66 6.45
C VAL A 105 0.08 -4.59 5.43
N LEU A 106 -0.23 -5.00 4.20
CA LEU A 106 -0.89 -4.13 3.24
C LEU A 106 -2.37 -4.52 3.14
N ILE A 107 -3.25 -3.58 3.49
CA ILE A 107 -4.69 -3.73 3.29
C ILE A 107 -5.06 -3.16 1.91
N VAL A 108 -5.83 -3.92 1.14
CA VAL A 108 -6.30 -3.52 -0.19
C VAL A 108 -7.83 -3.45 -0.18
N GLY A 109 -8.39 -2.24 -0.30
CA GLY A 109 -9.81 -2.00 -0.47
C GLY A 109 -10.25 -2.09 -1.94
N GLN A 110 -11.51 -1.69 -2.20
CA GLN A 110 -12.12 -1.73 -3.53
C GLN A 110 -11.62 -0.56 -4.39
N GLU A 111 -12.10 0.65 -4.08
CA GLU A 111 -11.97 1.91 -4.83
C GLU A 111 -12.05 3.05 -3.80
N THR A 112 -11.68 4.28 -4.18
CA THR A 112 -11.63 5.43 -3.25
C THR A 112 -13.01 5.95 -2.84
N LEU A 113 -13.95 6.02 -3.79
CA LEU A 113 -15.29 6.62 -3.61
C LEU A 113 -15.21 8.06 -3.04
N GLY A 114 -14.29 8.86 -3.59
CA GLY A 114 -13.88 10.18 -3.11
C GLY A 114 -12.38 10.20 -2.77
N TRP A 115 -11.60 10.95 -3.53
CA TRP A 115 -10.16 11.17 -3.29
C TRP A 115 -9.67 12.53 -3.79
N ASP A 116 -10.44 13.57 -3.49
CA ASP A 116 -10.13 14.96 -3.78
C ASP A 116 -9.50 15.68 -2.58
N PHE A 117 -8.67 16.69 -2.87
CA PHE A 117 -8.04 17.52 -1.86
C PHE A 117 -7.97 18.97 -2.32
N ALA A 118 -8.37 19.90 -1.44
CA ALA A 118 -8.32 21.33 -1.67
C ALA A 118 -7.90 22.12 -0.41
N PRO A 119 -7.37 23.34 -0.57
CA PRO A 119 -7.13 24.23 0.56
C PRO A 119 -8.43 24.52 1.32
N GLY A 120 -8.40 24.32 2.64
CA GLY A 120 -9.57 24.55 3.51
C GLY A 120 -10.38 23.30 3.85
N ASP A 121 -10.00 22.13 3.32
CA ASP A 121 -10.52 20.83 3.77
C ASP A 121 -10.09 20.49 5.21
N TYR A 122 -10.39 19.26 5.65
CA TYR A 122 -10.01 18.73 6.96
C TYR A 122 -8.50 18.73 7.26
N TYR A 123 -7.65 18.99 6.25
CA TYR A 123 -6.21 18.76 6.30
C TYR A 123 -5.44 19.99 5.80
N GLU A 124 -4.21 20.15 6.29
CA GLU A 124 -3.29 21.15 5.73
C GLU A 124 -2.87 20.72 4.32
N TRP A 125 -3.33 21.49 3.33
CA TRP A 125 -3.11 21.24 1.91
C TRP A 125 -2.38 22.42 1.26
N PRO A 126 -1.04 22.32 1.06
CA PRO A 126 -0.23 23.40 0.51
C PRO A 126 -0.18 23.42 -1.04
N TYR A 127 -1.00 22.61 -1.71
CA TYR A 127 -1.04 22.47 -3.16
C TYR A 127 -2.30 23.12 -3.74
N PRO A 128 -2.39 23.34 -5.08
CA PRO A 128 -3.65 23.63 -5.73
C PRO A 128 -4.69 22.54 -5.48
N PRO A 129 -6.00 22.82 -5.62
CA PRO A 129 -7.02 21.78 -5.59
C PRO A 129 -6.72 20.68 -6.63
N ILE A 130 -6.87 19.42 -6.23
CA ILE A 130 -6.82 18.27 -7.14
C ILE A 130 -8.07 17.45 -6.86
N SER A 131 -9.04 17.53 -7.78
CA SER A 131 -10.36 16.92 -7.64
C SER A 131 -10.70 15.92 -8.73
N SER A 132 -9.89 15.89 -9.78
CA SER A 132 -10.07 15.05 -10.95
C SER A 132 -8.76 14.48 -11.45
N LEU A 133 -8.86 13.47 -12.31
CA LEU A 133 -7.73 12.94 -13.05
C LEU A 133 -7.10 14.01 -13.96
N GLU A 134 -7.89 14.94 -14.51
CA GLU A 134 -7.38 16.07 -15.28
C GLU A 134 -6.48 16.98 -14.44
N ASP A 135 -6.93 17.36 -13.22
CA ASP A 135 -6.12 18.14 -12.29
C ASP A 135 -4.81 17.40 -11.93
N PHE A 136 -4.92 16.09 -11.68
CA PHE A 136 -3.78 15.23 -11.37
C PHE A 136 -2.77 15.17 -12.52
N LEU A 137 -3.22 15.04 -13.77
CA LEU A 137 -2.31 14.99 -14.92
C LEU A 137 -1.75 16.38 -15.27
N GLY A 138 -2.52 17.44 -15.03
CA GLY A 138 -2.17 18.82 -15.37
C GLY A 138 -1.21 19.50 -14.40
N PHE A 139 -1.21 19.13 -13.12
CA PHE A 139 -0.32 19.73 -12.13
C PHE A 139 1.01 18.95 -12.03
N PRO A 140 2.19 19.56 -12.28
CA PRO A 140 3.48 18.85 -12.29
C PRO A 140 3.78 18.06 -11.01
N ASP A 141 3.56 18.64 -9.83
CA ASP A 141 3.89 18.02 -8.54
C ASP A 141 2.73 17.20 -7.94
N SER A 142 1.74 16.82 -8.76
CA SER A 142 0.54 16.12 -8.29
C SER A 142 0.81 14.77 -7.63
N VAL A 143 1.84 14.02 -8.05
CA VAL A 143 2.20 12.76 -7.38
C VAL A 143 2.61 13.02 -5.95
N GLY A 144 3.52 13.98 -5.74
CA GLY A 144 3.93 14.41 -4.40
C GLY A 144 2.76 14.95 -3.58
N ALA A 145 1.85 15.70 -4.22
CA ALA A 145 0.64 16.21 -3.59
C ALA A 145 -0.30 15.08 -3.14
N MET A 146 -0.58 14.07 -3.98
CA MET A 146 -1.46 12.96 -3.63
C MET A 146 -0.85 12.04 -2.56
N MET A 147 0.47 11.82 -2.58
CA MET A 147 1.16 11.13 -1.48
C MET A 147 1.06 11.93 -0.17
N HIS A 148 1.18 13.26 -0.22
CA HIS A 148 0.92 14.14 0.92
C HIS A 148 -0.53 14.03 1.40
N GLY A 149 -1.50 13.98 0.48
CA GLY A 149 -2.91 13.75 0.78
C GLY A 149 -3.14 12.44 1.53
N TYR A 150 -2.57 11.34 1.05
CA TYR A 150 -2.61 10.05 1.73
C TYR A 150 -2.04 10.12 3.16
N LYS A 151 -0.89 10.79 3.32
CA LYS A 151 -0.26 11.02 4.63
C LYS A 151 -1.19 11.81 5.56
N MET A 152 -1.71 12.94 5.10
CA MET A 152 -2.53 13.84 5.91
C MET A 152 -3.91 13.29 6.20
N PHE A 153 -4.43 12.43 5.32
CA PHE A 153 -5.68 11.72 5.54
C PHE A 153 -5.67 10.93 6.85
N GLU A 154 -4.47 10.50 7.30
CA GLU A 154 -4.21 9.87 8.60
C GLU A 154 -5.25 8.80 8.96
N PHE A 155 -5.54 7.91 8.00
CA PHE A 155 -6.49 6.80 8.21
C PHE A 155 -7.89 7.30 8.63
N ALA A 156 -8.34 8.39 8.01
CA ALA A 156 -9.59 9.10 8.25
C ALA A 156 -9.73 9.73 9.65
N ARG A 157 -8.65 9.87 10.42
CA ARG A 157 -8.70 10.34 11.83
C ARG A 157 -9.45 11.67 11.99
N HIS A 158 -9.30 12.58 11.04
CA HIS A 158 -9.89 13.93 11.10
C HIS A 158 -11.26 14.04 10.41
N GLN A 159 -11.78 12.95 9.84
CA GLN A 159 -13.08 12.92 9.16
C GLN A 159 -14.10 12.16 10.01
N PRO A 160 -15.00 12.85 10.75
CA PRO A 160 -15.92 12.20 11.70
C PRO A 160 -16.84 11.14 11.05
N GLY A 161 -17.25 11.36 9.80
CA GLY A 161 -18.07 10.41 9.05
C GLY A 161 -17.32 9.14 8.65
N ASN A 162 -16.00 9.24 8.45
CA ASN A 162 -15.18 8.14 7.96
C ASN A 162 -14.46 7.40 9.09
N VAL A 163 -13.99 8.06 10.16
CA VAL A 163 -13.21 7.42 11.23
C VAL A 163 -13.90 6.20 11.85
N ASN A 164 -15.24 6.19 11.89
CA ASN A 164 -16.06 5.11 12.44
C ASN A 164 -16.62 4.16 11.37
N SER A 165 -16.24 4.34 10.10
CA SER A 165 -16.71 3.48 9.02
C SER A 165 -16.27 2.03 9.26
N PRO A 166 -17.01 1.05 8.73
CA PRO A 166 -16.62 -0.35 8.82
C PRO A 166 -15.19 -0.62 8.33
N PHE A 167 -14.72 0.07 7.29
CA PHE A 167 -13.36 -0.11 6.78
C PHE A 167 -12.32 0.28 7.83
N TRP A 168 -12.46 1.48 8.42
CA TRP A 168 -11.50 1.97 9.41
C TRP A 168 -11.58 1.21 10.74
N ARG A 169 -12.74 0.62 11.08
CA ARG A 169 -12.85 -0.32 12.19
C ARG A 169 -12.06 -1.62 11.94
N ALA A 170 -12.19 -2.21 10.75
CA ALA A 170 -11.43 -3.41 10.40
C ALA A 170 -9.92 -3.12 10.33
N TYR A 171 -9.53 -1.97 9.75
CA TYR A 171 -8.15 -1.50 9.72
C TYR A 171 -7.53 -1.45 11.12
N ARG A 172 -8.23 -0.87 12.10
CA ARG A 172 -7.74 -0.81 13.49
C ARG A 172 -7.63 -2.19 14.15
N GLN A 173 -8.58 -3.09 13.90
CA GLN A 173 -8.49 -4.47 14.43
C GLN A 173 -7.28 -5.22 13.85
N VAL A 174 -7.00 -5.05 12.56
CA VAL A 174 -5.80 -5.62 11.93
C VAL A 174 -4.54 -5.05 12.57
N ARG A 175 -4.48 -3.75 12.84
CA ARG A 175 -3.35 -3.11 13.55
C ARG A 175 -3.14 -3.70 14.93
N GLU A 176 -4.19 -3.80 15.74
CA GLU A 176 -4.14 -4.40 17.07
C GLU A 176 -3.63 -5.84 17.01
N ALA A 177 -4.16 -6.64 16.08
CA ALA A 177 -3.78 -8.04 15.91
C ALA A 177 -2.29 -8.21 15.63
N VAL A 178 -1.70 -7.37 14.77
CA VAL A 178 -0.25 -7.46 14.48
C VAL A 178 0.62 -6.76 15.53
N GLY A 179 0.04 -6.25 16.62
CA GLY A 179 0.77 -5.53 17.67
C GLY A 179 1.26 -4.15 17.23
N ASP A 180 0.47 -3.46 16.40
CA ASP A 180 0.64 -2.04 16.07
C ASP A 180 -0.29 -1.17 16.96
N ASP A 181 0.03 0.12 17.10
CA ASP A 181 -0.86 1.06 17.79
C ASP A 181 -2.10 1.33 16.93
N PRO A 182 -3.34 0.98 17.32
CA PRO A 182 -4.53 1.16 16.49
C PRO A 182 -4.74 2.60 16.01
N VAL A 183 -4.27 3.58 16.77
CA VAL A 183 -4.50 5.00 16.49
C VAL A 183 -3.24 5.78 16.16
N GLY A 184 -2.06 5.16 16.10
CA GLY A 184 -0.78 5.82 15.79
C GLY A 184 -0.60 6.18 14.31
N PHE A 185 0.18 7.21 13.98
CA PHE A 185 0.53 7.53 12.58
C PHE A 185 1.74 6.76 12.06
N ASP A 186 2.76 6.56 12.90
CA ASP A 186 3.80 5.58 12.58
C ASP A 186 3.16 4.20 12.65
N THR A 187 3.16 3.50 11.53
CA THR A 187 2.34 2.29 11.33
C THR A 187 3.11 1.26 10.54
N LYS A 188 2.82 -0.01 10.82
CA LYS A 188 3.24 -1.15 10.00
C LYS A 188 2.09 -1.76 9.20
N VAL A 189 0.94 -1.09 9.18
CA VAL A 189 -0.22 -1.46 8.38
C VAL A 189 -0.53 -0.33 7.40
N LEU A 190 -0.22 -0.53 6.13
CA LEU A 190 -0.57 0.39 5.06
C LEU A 190 -1.92 0.01 4.45
N TYR A 191 -2.55 0.95 3.75
CA TYR A 191 -3.74 0.66 2.97
C TYR A 191 -3.61 1.23 1.57
N THR A 192 -4.28 0.60 0.63
CA THR A 192 -4.49 1.10 -0.72
C THR A 192 -5.76 0.48 -1.28
N ASN A 193 -6.03 0.67 -2.57
CA ASN A 193 -7.17 0.07 -3.25
C ASN A 193 -6.72 -0.73 -4.48
N LEU A 194 -7.55 -1.69 -4.89
CA LEU A 194 -7.37 -2.45 -6.12
C LEU A 194 -7.52 -1.54 -7.35
N PHE A 195 -8.55 -0.70 -7.35
CA PHE A 195 -8.66 0.42 -8.27
C PHE A 195 -8.09 1.66 -7.60
N LYS A 196 -7.16 2.33 -8.27
CA LYS A 196 -6.50 3.52 -7.70
C LYS A 196 -7.32 4.79 -7.83
N THR A 197 -8.49 4.73 -8.46
CA THR A 197 -9.39 5.85 -8.66
C THR A 197 -10.83 5.34 -8.63
N ALA A 198 -11.79 6.26 -8.61
CA ALA A 198 -13.21 5.98 -8.76
C ALA A 198 -13.84 6.97 -9.75
N VAL A 199 -15.11 6.75 -10.07
CA VAL A 199 -15.87 7.60 -11.00
C VAL A 199 -17.08 8.19 -10.28
N ASP A 200 -17.16 9.51 -10.24
CA ASP A 200 -18.25 10.29 -9.66
C ASP A 200 -18.56 9.92 -8.19
N GLY A 201 -17.55 9.55 -7.38
CA GLY A 201 -17.76 9.11 -6.00
C GLY A 201 -18.49 7.77 -5.88
N THR A 202 -18.60 7.00 -6.97
CA THR A 202 -19.32 5.74 -7.01
C THR A 202 -18.47 4.57 -7.50
N SER A 203 -19.01 3.35 -7.34
CA SER A 203 -18.32 2.13 -7.72
C SER A 203 -18.59 1.79 -9.19
N ILE A 204 -17.57 1.91 -10.04
CA ILE A 204 -17.73 1.59 -11.47
C ILE A 204 -17.98 0.10 -11.68
N VAL A 205 -17.43 -0.76 -10.82
CA VAL A 205 -17.65 -2.22 -10.86
C VAL A 205 -19.11 -2.59 -10.59
N LYS A 206 -19.83 -1.80 -9.77
CA LYS A 206 -21.23 -2.08 -9.42
C LYS A 206 -22.24 -1.35 -10.30
N ASN A 207 -21.89 -0.15 -10.75
CA ASN A 207 -22.82 0.76 -11.42
C ASN A 207 -22.56 0.91 -12.92
N GLY A 208 -21.35 0.58 -13.38
CA GLY A 208 -20.95 0.65 -14.79
C GLY A 208 -21.04 -0.69 -15.50
N THR A 209 -20.73 -0.66 -16.79
CA THR A 209 -20.48 -1.85 -17.62
C THR A 209 -19.09 -2.42 -17.37
N THR A 210 -18.88 -3.68 -17.74
CA THR A 210 -17.56 -4.31 -17.66
C THR A 210 -16.50 -3.54 -18.47
N ASP A 211 -16.86 -3.01 -19.63
CA ASP A 211 -15.91 -2.27 -20.48
C ASP A 211 -15.50 -0.93 -19.84
N GLU A 212 -16.45 -0.22 -19.22
CA GLU A 212 -16.15 1.00 -18.46
C GLU A 212 -15.25 0.69 -17.27
N ALA A 213 -15.56 -0.36 -16.50
CA ALA A 213 -14.74 -0.77 -15.37
C ALA A 213 -13.34 -1.27 -15.81
N ASP A 214 -13.22 -2.00 -16.93
CA ASP A 214 -11.93 -2.40 -17.49
C ASP A 214 -11.11 -1.18 -17.96
N ASN A 215 -11.75 -0.15 -18.52
CA ASN A 215 -11.09 1.10 -18.90
C ASN A 215 -10.59 1.91 -17.68
N ILE A 216 -11.36 1.96 -16.60
CA ILE A 216 -10.90 2.60 -15.35
C ILE A 216 -9.80 1.77 -14.69
N TRP A 217 -9.94 0.44 -14.64
CA TRP A 217 -8.90 -0.44 -14.08
C TRP A 217 -7.56 -0.27 -14.81
N ARG A 218 -7.59 -0.07 -16.14
CA ARG A 218 -6.39 0.23 -16.93
C ARG A 218 -5.63 1.45 -16.46
N ALA A 219 -6.26 2.41 -15.77
CA ALA A 219 -5.58 3.55 -15.15
C ALA A 219 -4.73 3.14 -13.93
N SER A 220 -5.04 2.02 -13.30
CA SER A 220 -4.31 1.43 -12.17
C SER A 220 -3.54 0.14 -12.46
N ALA A 221 -3.70 -0.47 -13.64
CA ALA A 221 -3.16 -1.78 -13.97
C ALA A 221 -1.66 -1.93 -13.63
N GLN A 222 -1.34 -3.03 -12.94
CA GLN A 222 -0.02 -3.42 -12.43
C GLN A 222 0.54 -2.53 -11.31
N LEU A 223 -0.10 -1.41 -10.98
CA LEU A 223 0.42 -0.52 -9.96
C LEU A 223 0.42 -1.19 -8.58
N LEU A 224 -0.63 -1.96 -8.26
CA LEU A 224 -0.72 -2.67 -6.99
C LEU A 224 0.32 -3.78 -6.89
N THR A 225 0.52 -4.57 -7.95
CA THR A 225 1.56 -5.59 -7.99
C THR A 225 2.94 -4.98 -7.74
N ARG A 226 3.26 -3.86 -8.39
CA ARG A 226 4.53 -3.14 -8.19
C ARG A 226 4.67 -2.55 -6.79
N GLU A 227 3.60 -1.99 -6.24
CA GLU A 227 3.61 -1.50 -4.86
C GLU A 227 3.91 -2.63 -3.86
N ILE A 228 3.32 -3.82 -4.04
CA ILE A 228 3.59 -4.98 -3.18
C ILE A 228 5.06 -5.43 -3.31
N GLU A 229 5.58 -5.49 -4.54
CA GLU A 229 6.98 -5.82 -4.80
C GLU A 229 7.95 -4.84 -4.12
N LEU A 230 7.66 -3.53 -4.13
CA LEU A 230 8.53 -2.52 -3.50
C LEU A 230 8.38 -2.52 -1.97
N LEU A 231 7.14 -2.66 -1.48
CA LEU A 231 6.86 -2.57 -0.05
C LEU A 231 7.22 -3.84 0.72
N GLN A 232 7.29 -4.99 0.04
CA GLN A 232 7.58 -6.31 0.62
C GLN A 232 6.78 -6.59 1.91
N PRO A 233 5.45 -6.43 1.92
CA PRO A 233 4.66 -6.69 3.13
C PRO A 233 4.77 -8.17 3.52
N ASP A 234 4.69 -8.47 4.82
CA ASP A 234 4.65 -9.85 5.33
C ASP A 234 3.29 -10.50 5.07
N ALA A 235 2.24 -9.69 4.90
CA ALA A 235 0.89 -10.12 4.60
C ALA A 235 0.12 -9.10 3.74
N VAL A 236 -0.83 -9.58 2.94
CA VAL A 236 -1.77 -8.73 2.17
C VAL A 236 -3.20 -9.16 2.45
N VAL A 237 -4.07 -8.20 2.78
CA VAL A 237 -5.49 -8.45 3.03
C VAL A 237 -6.34 -7.68 2.05
N PHE A 238 -7.00 -8.41 1.15
CA PHE A 238 -7.94 -7.89 0.16
C PHE A 238 -9.36 -7.84 0.73
N PHE A 239 -9.78 -6.64 1.11
CA PHE A 239 -11.14 -6.29 1.52
C PHE A 239 -11.99 -5.87 0.31
N THR A 240 -12.04 -6.73 -0.71
CA THR A 240 -12.63 -6.41 -2.01
C THR A 240 -13.95 -7.13 -2.28
N GLY A 241 -14.17 -8.32 -1.74
CA GLY A 241 -15.32 -9.15 -2.06
C GLY A 241 -15.34 -9.71 -3.50
N PRO A 242 -16.30 -10.60 -3.79
CA PRO A 242 -16.28 -11.43 -5.00
C PRO A 242 -16.51 -10.68 -6.30
N ASP A 243 -17.17 -9.52 -6.26
CA ASP A 243 -17.44 -8.74 -7.47
C ASP A 243 -16.15 -8.17 -8.08
N TYR A 244 -15.05 -8.17 -7.32
CA TYR A 244 -13.72 -7.69 -7.74
C TYR A 244 -12.75 -8.82 -8.07
N ASP A 245 -13.14 -10.09 -8.00
CA ASP A 245 -12.24 -11.23 -8.23
C ASP A 245 -11.60 -11.19 -9.63
N ARG A 246 -12.38 -10.81 -10.65
CA ARG A 246 -11.88 -10.61 -12.02
C ARG A 246 -10.68 -9.66 -12.06
N TYR A 247 -10.76 -8.55 -11.33
CA TYR A 247 -9.70 -7.54 -11.32
C TYR A 247 -8.48 -7.99 -10.52
N LEU A 248 -8.66 -8.87 -9.52
CA LEU A 248 -7.54 -9.54 -8.87
C LEU A 248 -6.84 -10.51 -9.83
N GLU A 249 -7.59 -11.25 -10.65
CA GLU A 249 -7.01 -12.16 -11.65
C GLU A 249 -6.31 -11.41 -12.78
N LEU A 250 -6.79 -10.22 -13.14
CA LEU A 250 -6.11 -9.33 -14.10
C LEU A 250 -4.83 -8.72 -13.51
N GLU A 251 -4.86 -8.30 -12.24
CA GLU A 251 -3.70 -7.73 -11.54
C GLU A 251 -2.63 -8.78 -11.24
N PHE A 252 -3.04 -10.02 -10.98
CA PHE A 252 -2.19 -11.18 -10.67
C PHE A 252 -2.47 -12.36 -11.61
N PRO A 253 -1.94 -12.35 -12.86
CA PRO A 253 -2.17 -13.44 -13.80
C PRO A 253 -1.76 -14.81 -13.25
N GLY A 254 -2.68 -15.77 -13.23
CA GLY A 254 -2.44 -17.09 -12.65
C GLY A 254 -2.67 -17.17 -11.14
N LEU A 255 -3.41 -16.21 -10.57
CA LEU A 255 -3.83 -16.20 -9.17
C LEU A 255 -4.48 -17.52 -8.75
N GLY A 256 -3.87 -18.19 -7.77
CA GLY A 256 -4.40 -19.38 -7.14
C GLY A 256 -5.28 -19.04 -5.94
N TRP A 257 -6.34 -19.82 -5.73
CA TRP A 257 -7.28 -19.66 -4.62
C TRP A 257 -7.30 -20.92 -3.76
N THR A 258 -7.27 -20.76 -2.44
CA THR A 258 -7.40 -21.87 -1.50
C THR A 258 -8.44 -21.52 -0.44
N PRO A 259 -9.51 -22.31 -0.28
CA PRO A 259 -10.47 -22.12 0.81
C PRO A 259 -9.77 -22.17 2.18
N ILE A 260 -10.28 -21.40 3.14
CA ILE A 260 -9.78 -21.42 4.51
C ILE A 260 -10.85 -22.05 5.41
N GLY A 261 -10.47 -23.08 6.18
CA GLY A 261 -11.39 -23.79 7.05
C GLY A 261 -12.60 -24.34 6.28
N GLU A 262 -13.80 -24.11 6.82
CA GLU A 262 -15.07 -24.50 6.21
C GLU A 262 -15.72 -23.36 5.40
N HIS A 263 -15.05 -22.22 5.25
CA HIS A 263 -15.59 -21.09 4.50
C HIS A 263 -15.62 -21.39 3.01
N ALA A 264 -16.71 -20.99 2.35
CA ALA A 264 -16.74 -20.98 0.90
C ALA A 264 -15.63 -20.06 0.37
N GLN A 265 -14.94 -20.47 -0.70
CA GLN A 265 -13.89 -19.68 -1.35
C GLN A 265 -14.36 -18.26 -1.69
N ARG A 266 -15.63 -18.12 -2.10
CA ARG A 266 -16.25 -16.82 -2.41
C ARG A 266 -16.35 -15.89 -1.19
N SER A 267 -16.30 -16.40 0.03
CA SER A 267 -16.42 -15.64 1.28
C SER A 267 -15.08 -15.30 1.90
N PHE A 268 -14.20 -16.30 1.99
CA PHE A 268 -12.88 -16.16 2.57
C PHE A 268 -11.93 -17.17 1.94
N ALA A 269 -10.84 -16.67 1.33
CA ALA A 269 -9.86 -17.51 0.66
C ALA A 269 -8.45 -16.97 0.88
N LYS A 270 -7.50 -17.91 0.91
CA LYS A 270 -6.09 -17.62 0.75
C LYS A 270 -5.78 -17.45 -0.73
N LEU A 271 -5.03 -16.40 -1.05
CA LEU A 271 -4.52 -16.12 -2.39
C LEU A 271 -3.08 -16.61 -2.51
N ASN A 272 -2.74 -17.21 -3.65
CA ASN A 272 -1.40 -17.69 -3.94
C ASN A 272 -0.94 -17.12 -5.29
N HIS A 273 0.14 -16.35 -5.28
CA HIS A 273 0.77 -15.80 -6.47
C HIS A 273 2.24 -15.46 -6.14
N SER A 274 3.14 -15.48 -7.12
CA SER A 274 4.57 -15.22 -6.87
C SER A 274 4.86 -13.80 -6.38
N ALA A 275 4.03 -12.83 -6.78
CA ALA A 275 4.12 -11.45 -6.33
C ALA A 275 3.42 -11.17 -4.97
N LEU A 276 2.78 -12.18 -4.36
CA LEU A 276 2.08 -12.04 -3.09
C LEU A 276 2.83 -12.75 -1.96
N PRO A 277 2.88 -12.20 -0.75
CA PRO A 277 3.45 -12.90 0.39
C PRO A 277 2.59 -14.11 0.78
N ALA A 278 3.18 -15.05 1.50
CA ALA A 278 2.52 -16.30 1.89
C ALA A 278 1.24 -16.09 2.74
N LYS A 279 1.12 -14.96 3.45
CA LYS A 279 -0.07 -14.56 4.22
C LYS A 279 -0.93 -13.58 3.40
N SER A 280 -1.48 -14.05 2.28
CA SER A 280 -2.35 -13.25 1.42
C SER A 280 -3.78 -13.78 1.44
N TYR A 281 -4.74 -12.89 1.73
CA TYR A 281 -6.11 -13.27 2.06
C TYR A 281 -7.12 -12.37 1.35
N ARG A 282 -8.23 -12.95 0.88
CA ARG A 282 -9.36 -12.23 0.28
C ARG A 282 -10.63 -12.50 1.07
N THR A 283 -11.34 -11.44 1.47
CA THR A 283 -12.69 -11.53 2.04
C THR A 283 -13.60 -10.43 1.49
N TYR A 284 -14.82 -10.30 2.01
CA TYR A 284 -15.74 -9.21 1.66
C TYR A 284 -15.22 -7.83 2.12
N HIS A 285 -15.67 -6.78 1.44
CA HIS A 285 -15.45 -5.42 1.94
C HIS A 285 -16.07 -5.23 3.35
N PRO A 286 -15.39 -4.54 4.30
CA PRO A 286 -15.87 -4.35 5.66
C PRO A 286 -17.29 -3.78 5.79
N GLY A 287 -17.72 -2.97 4.81
CA GLY A 287 -19.11 -2.52 4.72
C GLY A 287 -20.11 -3.68 4.67
N TYR A 288 -19.81 -4.74 3.92
CA TYR A 288 -20.59 -5.99 3.91
C TYR A 288 -20.36 -6.80 5.19
N LEU A 289 -19.12 -6.92 5.67
CA LEU A 289 -18.81 -7.66 6.90
C LEU A 289 -19.59 -7.14 8.11
N SER A 290 -19.78 -5.83 8.20
CA SER A 290 -20.55 -5.20 9.28
C SER A 290 -22.03 -5.60 9.34
N ARG A 291 -22.55 -6.25 8.29
CA ARG A 291 -23.94 -6.75 8.20
C ARG A 291 -24.05 -8.23 8.60
N GLY A 292 -23.33 -8.64 9.66
CA GLY A 292 -23.43 -9.98 10.24
C GLY A 292 -22.32 -10.97 9.88
N ASN A 293 -21.25 -10.53 9.20
CA ASN A 293 -20.11 -11.38 8.84
C ASN A 293 -18.78 -10.90 9.47
N TRP A 294 -18.85 -10.13 10.57
CA TRP A 294 -17.65 -9.51 11.17
C TRP A 294 -16.64 -10.52 11.72
N HIS A 295 -17.09 -11.73 12.06
CA HIS A 295 -16.22 -12.86 12.45
C HIS A 295 -15.10 -13.12 11.42
N LEU A 296 -15.33 -12.85 10.12
CA LEU A 296 -14.28 -13.00 9.11
C LEU A 296 -13.11 -12.02 9.29
N VAL A 297 -13.33 -10.85 9.90
CA VAL A 297 -12.25 -9.93 10.30
C VAL A 297 -11.42 -10.55 11.42
N GLU A 298 -12.08 -11.21 12.38
CA GLU A 298 -11.44 -11.90 13.49
C GLU A 298 -10.61 -13.08 13.00
N ASP A 299 -11.15 -13.87 12.05
CA ASP A 299 -10.44 -14.99 11.42
C ASP A 299 -9.20 -14.51 10.64
N ILE A 300 -9.30 -13.39 9.93
CA ILE A 300 -8.14 -12.76 9.27
C ILE A 300 -7.10 -12.34 10.30
N CYS A 301 -7.50 -11.64 11.36
CA CYS A 301 -6.59 -11.21 12.41
C CYS A 301 -5.85 -12.39 13.05
N ALA A 302 -6.55 -13.49 13.31
CA ALA A 302 -5.95 -14.74 13.80
C ALA A 302 -4.96 -15.37 12.80
N ALA A 303 -5.22 -15.27 11.50
CA ALA A 303 -4.34 -15.79 10.46
C ALA A 303 -3.09 -14.92 10.21
N LEU A 304 -3.12 -13.64 10.61
CA LEU A 304 -2.00 -12.71 10.46
C LEU A 304 -0.90 -12.90 11.52
N VAL A 305 -1.25 -13.40 12.70
CA VAL A 305 -0.30 -13.62 13.81
C VAL A 305 0.45 -14.95 13.75
#